data_AF-A0A7S2Y8J3-F1
#
_entry.id   AF-A0A7S2Y8J3-F1
#
_cell.length_a   1.000
_cell.length_b   1.000
_cell.length_c   1.000
_cell.angle_alpha   90.00
_cell.angle_beta   90.00
_cell.angle_gamma   90.00
#
_symmetry.space_group_name_H-M   'P 1'
#
loop_
_entity.id
_entity.type
_entity.pdbx_description
1 polymer ?
#
loop_
_entity_poly.entity_id
_entity_poly.type
_entity_poly.pdbx_seq_one_letter_code
_entity_poly.pdbx_strand_id
1 'polypeptide(L)'
;RGSGKCRNDQETCEECRDTPLPDIFNIHFTQCRKPWMCIGEGDTSLPAAKRQKSRLRTRAEKNLIPEDSVHLDHCMALLQIWHDHRSDLEQQLESLVTKRGALDKISTIQNGHNGEYKKEFFRGHCSANGAYTTLAKGEKDILKLIPQLYGAP
;
A
#
# COMPACT_ATOMS: atom_id res chain seq x y z
N ARG A 1 -27.19 -13.28 -3.81
CA ARG A 1 -27.06 -13.21 -2.33
C ARG A 1 -27.65 -14.50 -1.79
N GLY A 2 -26.84 -15.35 -1.16
CA GLY A 2 -27.30 -16.65 -0.66
C GLY A 2 -28.15 -16.46 0.59
N SER A 3 -29.23 -17.21 0.69
CA SER A 3 -30.11 -17.33 1.86
C SER A 3 -29.40 -18.15 2.96
N GLY A 4 -28.37 -17.57 3.57
CA GLY A 4 -27.62 -18.19 4.66
C GLY A 4 -27.17 -17.15 5.67
N LYS A 5 -27.09 -17.54 6.95
CA LYS A 5 -26.51 -16.71 8.01
C LYS A 5 -25.08 -16.35 7.64
N CYS A 6 -24.65 -15.18 8.07
CA CYS A 6 -23.30 -14.70 7.85
C CYS A 6 -22.30 -15.53 8.65
N ARG A 7 -21.01 -15.43 8.31
CA ARG A 7 -19.96 -16.24 8.96
C ARG A 7 -19.80 -15.94 10.46
N ASN A 8 -20.36 -14.82 10.92
CA ASN A 8 -20.43 -14.36 12.30
C ASN A 8 -21.84 -14.51 12.91
N ASP A 9 -22.70 -15.36 12.34
CA ASP A 9 -24.09 -15.62 12.76
C ASP A 9 -25.04 -14.42 12.72
N GLN A 10 -24.64 -13.29 12.13
CA GLN A 10 -25.52 -12.15 11.91
C GLN A 10 -26.54 -12.43 10.80
N GLU A 11 -27.71 -11.78 10.89
CA GLU A 11 -28.76 -11.86 9.88
C GLU A 11 -28.40 -11.13 8.58
N THR A 12 -27.59 -10.08 8.69
CA THR A 12 -27.11 -9.26 7.58
C THR A 12 -25.60 -9.34 7.48
N CYS A 13 -25.09 -9.67 6.30
CA CYS A 13 -23.64 -9.78 6.13
C CYS A 13 -23.09 -8.40 5.86
N GLU A 14 -22.10 -8.02 6.64
CA GLU A 14 -21.36 -6.78 6.43
C GLU A 14 -20.73 -6.80 5.04
N GLU A 15 -20.87 -5.69 4.33
CA GLU A 15 -20.14 -5.44 3.11
C GLU A 15 -18.80 -4.83 3.49
N CYS A 16 -17.77 -5.67 3.64
CA CYS A 16 -16.43 -5.23 4.07
C CYS A 16 -15.82 -4.14 3.17
N ARG A 17 -16.33 -3.97 1.94
CA ARG A 17 -15.89 -2.91 1.01
C ARG A 17 -16.36 -1.50 1.42
N ASP A 18 -17.33 -1.43 2.34
CA ASP A 18 -17.95 -0.20 2.83
C ASP A 18 -17.67 0.07 4.31
N THR A 19 -16.92 -0.81 4.99
CA THR A 19 -16.56 -0.62 6.40
C THR A 19 -15.84 0.74 6.56
N PRO A 20 -16.30 1.62 7.47
CA PRO A 20 -15.60 2.88 7.72
C PRO A 20 -14.14 2.64 8.11
N LEU A 21 -13.20 3.41 7.56
CA LEU A 21 -11.76 3.23 7.80
C LEU A 21 -11.37 3.13 9.30
N PRO A 22 -11.96 3.92 10.23
CA PRO A 22 -11.65 3.82 11.66
C PRO A 22 -12.04 2.49 12.31
N ASP A 23 -12.97 1.75 11.71
CA ASP A 23 -13.49 0.49 12.25
C ASP A 23 -12.70 -0.72 11.73
N ILE A 24 -11.71 -0.49 10.86
CA ILE A 24 -10.87 -1.54 10.25
C ILE A 24 -9.63 -1.81 11.12
N PHE A 25 -9.61 -2.97 11.77
CA PHE A 25 -8.47 -3.40 12.61
C PHE A 25 -7.34 -4.09 11.84
N ASN A 26 -7.65 -4.76 10.73
CA ASN A 26 -6.69 -5.50 9.92
C ASN A 26 -7.11 -5.49 8.45
N ILE A 27 -6.14 -5.39 7.55
CA ILE A 27 -6.37 -5.39 6.10
C ILE A 27 -5.54 -6.51 5.47
N HIS A 28 -6.21 -7.36 4.69
CA HIS A 28 -5.55 -8.27 3.77
C HIS A 28 -5.68 -7.76 2.33
N PHE A 29 -4.58 -7.28 1.76
CA PHE A 29 -4.54 -6.76 0.39
C PHE A 29 -4.63 -7.90 -0.64
N THR A 30 -5.84 -8.11 -1.17
CA THR A 30 -6.10 -9.01 -2.32
C THR A 30 -6.38 -8.21 -3.59
N GLN A 31 -7.59 -7.68 -3.72
CA GLN A 31 -8.09 -7.00 -4.91
C GLN A 31 -7.62 -5.55 -5.02
N CYS A 32 -7.45 -4.85 -3.89
CA CYS A 32 -6.85 -3.51 -3.85
C CYS A 32 -5.36 -3.48 -4.23
N ARG A 33 -4.76 -4.63 -4.59
CA ARG A 33 -3.32 -4.83 -4.83
C ARG A 33 -2.47 -4.55 -3.59
N LYS A 34 -1.25 -5.07 -3.60
CA LYS A 34 -0.31 -4.90 -2.50
C LYS A 34 0.14 -3.44 -2.44
N PRO A 35 0.32 -2.85 -1.25
CA PRO A 35 0.70 -1.44 -1.13
C PRO A 35 2.11 -1.13 -1.67
N TRP A 36 2.98 -2.15 -1.75
CA TRP A 36 4.28 -2.04 -2.43
C TRP A 36 4.23 -2.30 -3.94
N MET A 37 3.05 -2.28 -4.55
CA MET A 37 2.86 -2.25 -5.99
C MET A 37 2.21 -0.91 -6.31
N CYS A 38 2.99 0.12 -6.63
CA CYS A 38 2.48 1.45 -6.99
C CYS A 38 1.41 1.34 -8.07
N ILE A 39 0.15 1.54 -7.69
CA ILE A 39 -0.98 1.22 -8.55
C ILE A 39 -1.25 2.40 -9.47
N GLY A 40 -1.40 2.13 -10.77
CA GLY A 40 -2.07 3.06 -11.67
C GLY A 40 -3.58 2.94 -11.59
N GLU A 41 -4.27 4.07 -11.70
CA GLU A 41 -5.69 4.05 -12.08
C GLU A 41 -5.83 3.26 -13.37
N GLY A 42 -6.92 2.48 -13.48
CA GLY A 42 -7.21 1.75 -14.70
C GLY A 42 -7.18 2.70 -15.90
N ASP A 43 -6.64 2.25 -17.04
CA ASP A 43 -6.79 3.02 -18.28
C ASP A 43 -8.29 3.11 -18.59
N THR A 44 -8.89 4.26 -18.26
CA THR A 44 -10.31 4.51 -18.46
C THR A 44 -10.67 4.64 -19.93
N SER A 45 -9.68 4.81 -20.81
CA SER A 45 -9.85 4.90 -22.26
C SER A 45 -10.24 3.57 -22.90
N LEU A 46 -10.03 2.44 -22.21
CA LEU A 46 -10.43 1.12 -22.70
C LEU A 46 -11.89 0.81 -22.33
N PRO A 47 -12.74 0.40 -23.31
CA PRO A 47 -14.11 -0.04 -23.04
C PRO A 47 -14.17 -1.20 -22.05
N ALA A 48 -15.12 -1.16 -21.10
CA ALA A 48 -15.28 -2.15 -20.03
C ALA A 48 -15.28 -3.61 -20.55
N ALA A 49 -15.89 -3.87 -21.71
CA ALA A 49 -15.96 -5.18 -22.35
C ALA A 49 -14.59 -5.77 -22.76
N LYS A 50 -13.56 -4.94 -22.96
CA LYS A 50 -12.19 -5.38 -23.26
C LYS A 50 -11.31 -5.55 -22.02
N ARG A 51 -11.68 -4.98 -20.87
CA ARG A 51 -10.91 -5.06 -19.60
C ARG A 51 -10.94 -6.47 -18.97
N GLN A 52 -11.99 -7.26 -19.23
CA GLN A 52 -12.18 -8.59 -18.63
C GLN A 52 -11.61 -9.77 -19.44
N LYS A 53 -11.45 -9.66 -20.77
CA LYS A 53 -11.11 -10.83 -21.63
C LYS A 53 -9.63 -11.00 -21.95
N SER A 54 -8.77 -10.08 -21.53
CA SER A 54 -7.36 -10.14 -21.87
C SER A 54 -6.61 -11.13 -20.96
N ARG A 55 -6.45 -12.38 -21.39
CA ARG A 55 -5.33 -13.25 -20.96
C ARG A 55 -3.96 -12.67 -21.32
N LEU A 56 -3.93 -11.53 -22.02
CA LEU A 56 -2.78 -10.77 -22.48
C LEU A 56 -2.68 -9.42 -21.76
N ARG A 57 -2.95 -9.36 -20.45
CA ARG A 57 -2.71 -8.14 -19.68
C ARG A 57 -1.22 -7.80 -19.79
N THR A 58 -0.93 -6.65 -20.37
CA THR A 58 0.38 -6.02 -20.35
C THR A 58 0.85 -5.92 -18.89
N ARG A 59 2.17 -5.83 -18.67
CA ARG A 59 2.72 -5.70 -17.32
C ARG A 59 2.11 -4.50 -16.57
N ALA A 60 1.77 -3.42 -17.28
CA ALA A 60 1.09 -2.26 -16.73
C ALA A 60 -0.34 -2.57 -16.26
N GLU A 61 -1.11 -3.33 -17.04
CA GLU A 61 -2.51 -3.70 -16.71
C GLU A 61 -2.63 -4.64 -15.50
N LYS A 62 -1.56 -5.37 -15.16
CA LYS A 62 -1.53 -6.25 -13.98
C LYS A 62 -1.50 -5.47 -12.67
N ASN A 63 -1.00 -4.24 -12.70
CA ASN A 63 -0.92 -3.37 -11.52
C ASN A 63 -2.23 -2.61 -11.25
N LEU A 64 -3.20 -2.67 -12.17
CA LEU A 64 -4.46 -1.95 -12.03
C LEU A 64 -5.39 -2.63 -11.02
N ILE A 65 -6.13 -1.81 -10.27
CA ILE A 65 -7.22 -2.25 -9.41
C ILE A 65 -8.43 -2.65 -10.28
N PRO A 66 -9.05 -3.82 -10.06
CA PRO A 66 -10.29 -4.21 -10.73
C PRO A 66 -11.50 -3.48 -10.13
N GLU A 67 -11.77 -2.28 -10.63
CA GLU A 67 -12.87 -1.40 -10.19
C GLU A 67 -14.28 -2.02 -10.29
N ASP A 68 -14.45 -3.12 -11.04
CA ASP A 68 -15.70 -3.89 -11.10
C ASP A 68 -15.98 -4.72 -9.83
N SER A 69 -14.97 -4.88 -8.97
CA SER A 69 -15.05 -5.73 -7.78
C SER A 69 -14.75 -5.02 -6.45
N VAL A 70 -14.24 -3.79 -6.49
CA VAL A 70 -13.86 -3.02 -5.30
C VAL A 70 -14.31 -1.57 -5.38
N HIS A 71 -14.38 -0.90 -4.24
CA HIS A 71 -14.54 0.55 -4.17
C HIS A 71 -13.16 1.19 -4.27
N LEU A 72 -12.87 1.81 -5.43
CA LEU A 72 -11.55 2.36 -5.73
C LEU A 72 -11.09 3.37 -4.68
N ASP A 73 -11.95 4.30 -4.30
CA ASP A 73 -11.65 5.33 -3.30
C ASP A 73 -11.29 4.71 -1.95
N HIS A 74 -12.00 3.65 -1.56
CA HIS A 74 -11.71 2.91 -0.34
C HIS A 74 -10.33 2.24 -0.42
N CYS A 75 -10.00 1.58 -1.53
CA CYS A 75 -8.67 1.02 -1.75
C CYS A 75 -7.57 2.10 -1.70
N MET A 76 -7.79 3.25 -2.34
CA MET A 76 -6.82 4.35 -2.38
C MET A 76 -6.60 4.96 -0.99
N ALA A 77 -7.65 5.07 -0.18
CA ALA A 77 -7.55 5.53 1.21
C ALA A 77 -6.77 4.52 2.09
N LEU A 78 -7.01 3.22 1.92
CA LEU A 78 -6.24 2.18 2.63
C LEU A 78 -4.75 2.20 2.25
N LEU A 79 -4.43 2.46 0.98
CA LEU A 79 -3.05 2.64 0.54
C LEU A 79 -2.41 3.87 1.19
N GLN A 80 -3.14 4.98 1.27
CA GLN A 80 -2.67 6.19 1.93
C GLN A 80 -2.32 5.92 3.41
N ILE A 81 -3.20 5.26 4.15
CA ILE A 81 -2.96 4.86 5.56
C ILE A 81 -1.71 3.99 5.67
N TRP A 82 -1.54 3.01 4.77
CA TRP A 82 -0.35 2.17 4.76
C TRP A 82 0.93 2.99 4.54
N HIS A 83 0.91 3.93 3.60
CA HIS A 83 2.05 4.79 3.31
C HIS A 83 2.31 5.81 4.42
N ASP A 84 1.29 6.27 5.14
CA ASP A 84 1.42 7.09 6.34
C ASP A 84 2.19 6.33 7.44
N HIS A 85 1.80 5.08 7.71
CA HIS A 85 2.54 4.22 8.65
C HIS A 85 3.98 3.96 8.22
N ARG A 86 4.21 3.79 6.92
CA ARG A 86 5.57 3.65 6.39
C ARG A 86 6.40 4.93 6.61
N SER A 87 5.84 6.10 6.29
CA SER A 87 6.54 7.38 6.50
C SER A 87 6.88 7.61 7.97
N ASP A 88 5.98 7.25 8.89
CA ASP A 88 6.23 7.30 10.33
C ASP A 88 7.39 6.36 10.73
N LEU A 89 7.38 5.11 10.25
CA LEU A 89 8.49 4.17 10.46
C LEU A 89 9.83 4.74 9.96
N GLU A 90 9.86 5.35 8.78
CA GLU A 90 11.08 5.95 8.21
C GLU A 90 11.58 7.13 9.04
N GLN A 91 10.70 8.00 9.54
CA GLN A 91 11.07 9.09 10.46
C GLN A 91 11.64 8.56 11.78
N GLN A 92 11.05 7.50 12.33
CA GLN A 92 11.57 6.84 13.53
C GLN A 92 12.95 6.22 13.28
N LEU A 93 13.15 5.56 12.13
CA LEU A 93 14.45 5.01 11.74
C LEU A 93 15.49 6.12 11.57
N GLU A 94 15.15 7.24 10.94
CA GLU A 94 16.02 8.42 10.81
C GLU A 94 16.47 8.95 12.18
N SER A 95 15.53 9.08 13.12
CA SER A 95 15.84 9.48 14.50
C SER A 95 16.82 8.49 15.16
N LEU A 96 16.60 7.19 14.97
CA LEU A 96 17.43 6.15 15.58
C LEU A 96 18.84 6.10 14.99
N VAL A 97 19.01 6.18 13.66
CA VAL A 97 20.35 6.24 13.04
C VAL A 97 21.08 7.52 13.42
N THR A 98 20.37 8.65 13.57
CA THR A 98 20.93 9.92 14.05
C THR A 98 21.47 9.77 15.47
N LYS A 99 20.68 9.19 16.40
CA LYS A 99 21.12 8.94 17.79
C LYS A 99 22.34 8.02 17.87
N ARG A 100 22.50 7.11 16.91
CA ARG A 100 23.64 6.18 16.80
C ARG A 100 24.87 6.79 16.10
N GLY A 101 24.78 8.03 15.61
CA GLY A 101 25.87 8.68 14.87
C GLY A 101 26.07 8.18 13.44
N ALA A 102 25.14 7.39 12.89
CA ALA A 102 25.21 6.83 11.54
C ALA A 102 24.59 7.79 10.50
N LEU A 103 25.13 9.01 10.42
CA LEU A 103 24.57 10.10 9.61
C LEU A 103 24.59 9.80 8.09
N ASP A 104 25.52 8.96 7.63
CA ASP A 104 25.59 8.51 6.23
C ASP A 104 24.32 7.76 5.80
N LYS A 105 23.64 7.09 6.75
CA LYS A 105 22.44 6.29 6.50
C LYS A 105 21.17 7.10 6.33
N ILE A 106 21.14 8.35 6.79
CA ILE A 106 19.96 9.22 6.70
C ILE A 106 19.54 9.37 5.23
N SER A 107 20.51 9.62 4.34
CA SER A 107 20.24 9.77 2.91
C SER A 107 19.62 8.51 2.29
N THR A 108 20.00 7.31 2.76
CA THR A 108 19.39 6.05 2.29
C THR A 108 17.91 5.96 2.66
N ILE A 109 17.54 6.40 3.86
CA ILE A 109 16.15 6.41 4.33
C ILE A 109 15.34 7.46 3.57
N GLN A 110 15.83 8.69 3.50
CA GLN A 110 15.16 9.81 2.82
C GLN A 110 14.95 9.56 1.33
N ASN A 111 15.87 8.85 0.67
CA ASN A 111 15.70 8.42 -0.72
C ASN A 111 14.46 7.55 -0.95
N GLY A 112 13.90 6.96 0.11
CA GLY A 112 12.61 6.26 0.11
C GLY A 112 11.44 7.13 -0.32
N HIS A 113 11.53 8.46 -0.15
CA HIS A 113 10.44 9.44 -0.32
C HIS A 113 10.54 10.30 -1.59
N ASN A 114 11.49 10.00 -2.49
CA ASN A 114 11.77 10.85 -3.66
C ASN A 114 10.87 10.59 -4.88
N GLY A 115 9.84 9.76 -4.71
CA GLY A 115 8.85 9.51 -5.75
C GLY A 115 7.88 10.68 -5.92
N GLU A 116 7.45 10.91 -7.15
CA GLU A 116 6.46 11.95 -7.48
C GLU A 116 5.15 11.36 -8.03
N TYR A 117 5.05 10.03 -8.14
CA TYR A 117 3.84 9.38 -8.64
C TYR A 117 2.76 9.41 -7.57
N LYS A 118 1.63 10.07 -7.84
CA LYS A 118 0.43 10.12 -6.97
C LYS A 118 0.80 10.35 -5.50
N LYS A 119 1.57 11.41 -5.25
CA LYS A 119 2.22 11.72 -3.96
C LYS A 119 1.21 11.88 -2.82
N GLU A 120 -0.01 12.30 -3.15
CA GLU A 120 -1.15 12.40 -2.24
C GLU A 120 -1.54 11.05 -1.61
N PHE A 121 -1.33 9.94 -2.32
CA PHE A 121 -1.61 8.58 -1.82
C PHE A 121 -0.34 7.86 -1.38
N PHE A 122 0.75 7.97 -2.15
CA PHE A 122 1.93 7.14 -1.93
C PHE A 122 3.02 7.81 -1.09
N ARG A 123 2.86 9.07 -0.68
CA ARG A 123 3.82 9.81 0.17
C ARG A 123 5.27 9.81 -0.35
N GLY A 124 5.42 9.75 -1.68
CA GLY A 124 6.72 9.71 -2.34
C GLY A 124 7.39 8.35 -2.39
N HIS A 125 6.69 7.28 -2.01
CA HIS A 125 7.21 5.91 -2.11
C HIS A 125 7.14 5.30 -3.51
N CYS A 126 6.64 6.05 -4.49
CA CYS A 126 6.36 5.59 -5.85
C CYS A 126 6.90 6.57 -6.89
N SER A 127 7.70 6.08 -7.84
CA SER A 127 8.23 6.90 -8.95
C SER A 127 7.42 6.77 -10.25
N ALA A 128 6.69 5.68 -10.41
CA ALA A 128 5.77 5.41 -11.52
C ALA A 128 4.82 4.25 -11.17
N ASN A 129 3.88 3.93 -12.07
CA ASN A 129 3.07 2.71 -11.98
C ASN A 129 3.97 1.46 -11.95
N GLY A 130 3.84 0.66 -10.90
CA GLY A 130 4.64 -0.54 -10.63
C GLY A 130 6.07 -0.26 -10.15
N ALA A 131 6.47 0.99 -9.98
CA ALA A 131 7.82 1.38 -9.59
C ALA A 131 7.85 1.87 -8.13
N TYR A 132 7.88 0.89 -7.22
CA TYR A 132 7.93 1.10 -5.78
C TYR A 132 9.35 1.26 -5.28
N THR A 133 9.57 2.32 -4.49
CA THR A 133 10.84 2.56 -3.81
C THR A 133 10.88 1.75 -2.52
N THR A 134 11.83 0.83 -2.39
CA THR A 134 11.96 -0.01 -1.20
C THR A 134 12.41 0.78 0.03
N LEU A 135 11.91 0.38 1.21
CA LEU A 135 12.31 0.94 2.50
C LEU A 135 13.83 0.91 2.64
N ALA A 136 14.45 2.07 2.86
CA ALA A 136 15.89 2.23 2.98
C ALA A 136 16.68 1.51 1.85
N LYS A 137 16.13 1.45 0.63
CA LYS A 137 16.69 0.70 -0.52
C LYS A 137 17.03 -0.77 -0.23
N GLY A 138 16.43 -1.37 0.81
CA GLY A 138 16.72 -2.74 1.25
C GLY A 138 18.03 -2.88 2.03
N GLU A 139 18.59 -1.80 2.56
CA GLU A 139 19.83 -1.84 3.35
C GLU A 139 19.62 -2.60 4.67
N LYS A 140 20.18 -3.81 4.74
CA LYS A 140 19.93 -4.76 5.83
C LYS A 140 20.26 -4.20 7.21
N ASP A 141 21.29 -3.36 7.32
CA ASP A 141 21.73 -2.85 8.61
C ASP A 141 20.76 -1.81 9.18
N ILE A 142 20.06 -1.07 8.32
CA ILE A 142 18.96 -0.20 8.72
C ILE A 142 17.74 -1.04 9.10
N LEU A 143 17.39 -2.06 8.31
CA LEU A 143 16.24 -2.92 8.58
C LEU A 143 16.35 -3.70 9.90
N LYS A 144 17.56 -4.08 10.31
CA LYS A 144 17.83 -4.70 11.61
C LYS A 144 17.56 -3.78 12.80
N LEU A 145 17.38 -2.47 12.59
CA LEU A 145 17.04 -1.53 13.66
C LEU A 145 15.55 -1.50 13.97
N ILE A 146 14.69 -1.99 13.06
CA ILE A 146 13.23 -1.94 13.23
C ILE A 146 12.76 -2.57 14.54
N PRO A 147 13.23 -3.76 14.98
CA PRO A 147 12.79 -4.35 16.24
C PRO A 147 12.99 -3.44 17.46
N GLN A 148 14.06 -2.64 17.45
CA GLN A 148 14.42 -1.76 18.57
C GLN A 148 13.41 -0.60 18.75
N LEU A 149 12.71 -0.21 17.68
CA LEU A 149 11.65 0.82 17.76
C LEU A 149 10.45 0.33 18.58
N TYR A 150 10.25 -0.99 18.65
CA TYR A 150 9.13 -1.62 19.33
C TYR A 150 9.53 -2.31 20.65
N GLY A 151 10.71 -1.97 21.18
CA GLY A 151 11.22 -2.57 22.41
C GLY A 151 11.55 -4.07 22.31
N ALA A 152 11.63 -4.61 21.09
CA ALA A 152 12.16 -5.95 20.89
C ALA A 152 13.70 -5.92 20.98
N PRO A 153 14.31 -6.93 21.65
CA PRO A 153 15.76 -7.00 21.84
C PRO A 153 16.55 -7.11 20.53
#